data_AF-A0A7X9D8G2-F1
#
_entry.id   AF-A0A7X9D8G2-F1
#
_cell.length_a   1.000
_cell.length_b   1.000
_cell.length_c   1.000
_cell.angle_alpha   90.00
_cell.angle_beta   90.00
_cell.angle_gamma   90.00
#
_symmetry.space_group_name_H-M   'P 1'
#
loop_
_entity.id
_entity.type
_entity.pdbx_description
1 polymer ?
#
loop_
_entity_poly.entity_id
_entity_poly.type
_entity_poly.pdbx_seq_one_letter_code
_entity_poly.pdbx_strand_id
1 'polypeptide(L)'
;PEEIPLTSFSIVFARMKGDFNKYIEGASQIPLLKENDNVLILESCTHQISCDDIGRVRIPKLLQQFTGKKLNFTFVSGLSEMPEETQNFALVIQCGGCMVTRKQLLNRIQSFINKGIPVTNYGMTLAYVNGIFERAIKPFMKNKAELLSKEQ
;
A
#
# COMPACT_ATOMS: atom_id res chain seq x y z
N PRO A 1 -12.47 -18.03 -14.70
CA PRO A 1 -13.88 -17.97 -14.22
C PRO A 1 -14.04 -16.96 -13.08
N GLU A 2 -15.15 -16.23 -13.01
CA GLU A 2 -15.39 -15.15 -12.02
C GLU A 2 -15.85 -15.68 -10.66
N GLU A 3 -16.47 -16.85 -10.66
CA GLU A 3 -17.02 -17.56 -9.51
C GLU A 3 -15.94 -18.19 -8.62
N ILE A 4 -14.75 -18.42 -9.16
CA ILE A 4 -13.62 -18.99 -8.40
C ILE A 4 -12.88 -17.84 -7.70
N PRO A 5 -12.80 -17.85 -6.35
CA PRO A 5 -12.03 -16.87 -5.60
C PRO A 5 -10.57 -16.86 -6.05
N LEU A 6 -10.05 -15.67 -6.36
CA LEU A 6 -8.67 -15.48 -6.79
C LEU A 6 -8.04 -14.35 -6.00
N THR A 7 -6.83 -14.57 -5.50
CA THR A 7 -6.02 -13.54 -4.85
C THR A 7 -4.54 -13.83 -5.09
N SER A 8 -3.66 -12.90 -4.72
CA SER A 8 -2.21 -13.08 -4.83
C SER A 8 -1.56 -13.23 -3.45
N PHE A 9 -0.36 -13.80 -3.43
CA PHE A 9 0.47 -13.84 -2.23
C PHE A 9 0.66 -12.45 -1.62
N SER A 10 0.84 -11.41 -2.44
CA SER A 10 1.04 -10.05 -1.96
C SER A 10 -0.17 -9.50 -1.19
N ILE A 11 -1.39 -9.85 -1.60
CA ILE A 11 -2.62 -9.45 -0.88
C ILE A 11 -2.77 -10.23 0.43
N VAL A 12 -2.51 -11.54 0.40
CA VAL A 12 -2.49 -12.37 1.62
C VAL A 12 -1.45 -11.83 2.62
N PHE A 13 -0.25 -11.50 2.14
CA PHE A 13 0.83 -10.99 2.96
C PHE A 13 0.51 -9.59 3.52
N ALA A 14 -0.13 -8.73 2.73
CA ALA A 14 -0.63 -7.43 3.18
C ALA A 14 -1.62 -7.60 4.35
N ARG A 15 -2.54 -8.56 4.27
CA ARG A 15 -3.48 -8.88 5.35
C ARG A 15 -2.77 -9.42 6.60
N MET A 16 -1.80 -10.31 6.40
CA MET A 16 -1.07 -10.96 7.50
C MET A 16 -0.15 -9.99 8.25
N LYS A 17 0.54 -9.08 7.56
CA LYS A 17 1.56 -8.20 8.15
C LYS A 17 1.10 -6.78 8.42
N GLY A 18 0.22 -6.23 7.60
CA GLY A 18 -0.17 -4.81 7.67
C GLY A 18 -1.60 -4.58 8.19
N ASP A 19 -2.02 -3.32 8.07
CA ASP A 19 -3.41 -2.91 8.29
C ASP A 19 -4.17 -3.02 6.95
N PHE A 20 -4.86 -4.15 6.77
CA PHE A 20 -5.50 -4.49 5.51
C PHE A 20 -6.58 -3.48 5.09
N ASN A 21 -7.40 -3.03 6.04
CA ASN A 21 -8.48 -2.10 5.77
C ASN A 21 -7.91 -0.73 5.39
N LYS A 22 -6.91 -0.24 6.13
CA LYS A 22 -6.23 1.00 5.78
C LYS A 22 -5.55 0.91 4.42
N TYR A 23 -4.95 -0.22 4.09
CA TYR A 23 -4.34 -0.40 2.76
C TYR A 23 -5.35 -0.39 1.62
N ILE A 24 -6.55 -0.93 1.82
CA ILE A 24 -7.65 -0.85 0.84
C ILE A 24 -8.09 0.62 0.69
N GLU A 25 -8.36 1.30 1.81
CA GLU A 25 -8.75 2.72 1.81
C GLU A 25 -7.72 3.59 1.09
N GLY A 26 -6.43 3.38 1.36
CA GLY A 26 -5.33 4.11 0.72
C GLY A 26 -5.15 3.78 -0.76
N ALA A 27 -5.33 2.53 -1.17
CA ALA A 27 -5.27 2.17 -2.59
C ALA A 27 -6.37 2.87 -3.40
N SER A 28 -7.57 3.00 -2.83
CA SER A 28 -8.68 3.73 -3.45
C SER A 28 -8.44 5.24 -3.59
N GLN A 29 -7.38 5.80 -2.99
CA GLN A 29 -6.98 7.20 -3.19
C GLN A 29 -6.06 7.40 -4.41
N ILE A 30 -5.48 6.33 -4.97
CA ILE A 30 -4.60 6.42 -6.15
C ILE A 30 -5.21 7.21 -7.32
N PRO A 31 -6.46 6.99 -7.76
CA PRO A 31 -7.03 7.74 -8.88
C PRO A 31 -7.30 9.23 -8.56
N LEU A 32 -7.24 9.62 -7.28
CA LEU A 32 -7.48 10.99 -6.83
C LEU A 32 -6.19 11.83 -6.73
N LEU A 33 -5.03 11.21 -6.95
CA LEU A 33 -3.73 11.89 -6.97
C LEU A 33 -3.69 12.98 -8.04
N LYS A 34 -3.09 14.12 -7.67
CA LYS A 34 -2.98 15.32 -8.48
C LYS A 34 -1.56 15.53 -9.01
N GLU A 35 -1.45 16.46 -9.94
CA GLU A 35 -0.16 16.89 -10.47
C GLU A 35 0.73 17.43 -9.34
N ASN A 36 1.98 16.97 -9.28
CA ASN A 36 2.99 17.30 -8.28
C ASN A 36 2.69 16.84 -6.84
N ASP A 37 1.71 15.95 -6.63
CA ASP A 37 1.49 15.36 -5.31
C ASP A 37 2.74 14.59 -4.84
N ASN A 38 3.03 14.72 -3.54
CA ASN A 38 4.13 14.02 -2.90
C ASN A 38 3.69 12.62 -2.45
N VAL A 39 4.41 11.59 -2.89
CA VAL A 39 4.19 10.19 -2.54
C VAL A 39 5.41 9.67 -1.78
N LEU A 40 5.19 9.15 -0.58
CA LEU A 40 6.24 8.56 0.24
C LEU A 40 6.32 7.05 -0.01
N ILE A 41 7.49 6.55 -0.37
CA ILE A 41 7.80 5.12 -0.46
C ILE A 41 8.58 4.71 0.79
N LEU A 42 7.96 3.87 1.63
CA LEU A 42 8.55 3.37 2.87
C LEU A 42 9.08 1.95 2.70
N GLU A 43 10.39 1.79 2.79
CA GLU A 43 11.08 0.50 2.79
C GLU A 43 11.53 0.15 4.21
N SER A 44 11.20 -1.04 4.68
CA SER A 44 11.52 -1.49 6.05
C SER A 44 12.87 -2.18 6.18
N CYS A 45 13.61 -2.34 5.10
CA CYS A 45 14.97 -2.88 5.09
C CYS A 45 15.88 -1.99 4.23
N THR A 46 17.18 -2.09 4.47
CA THR A 46 18.22 -1.55 3.59
C THR A 46 18.63 -2.70 2.68
N HIS A 47 18.08 -2.76 1.47
CA HIS A 47 18.51 -3.72 0.45
C HIS A 47 19.25 -2.99 -0.67
N GLN A 48 20.02 -3.76 -1.44
CA GLN A 48 20.69 -3.24 -2.62
C GLN A 48 19.65 -2.93 -3.70
N ILE A 49 19.58 -1.66 -4.11
CA ILE A 49 18.67 -1.20 -5.15
C ILE A 49 19.19 -1.67 -6.49
N SER A 50 18.34 -2.32 -7.29
CA SER A 50 18.64 -2.69 -8.67
C SER A 50 17.96 -1.73 -9.65
N CYS A 51 18.39 -1.75 -10.93
CA CYS A 51 17.74 -0.96 -11.98
C CYS A 51 16.26 -1.34 -12.20
N ASP A 52 15.86 -2.52 -11.74
CA ASP A 52 14.49 -3.06 -11.84
C ASP A 52 13.73 -3.01 -10.52
N ASP A 53 14.19 -2.21 -9.56
CA ASP A 53 13.63 -2.16 -8.20
C ASP A 53 12.12 -1.84 -8.22
N ILE A 54 11.35 -2.67 -7.52
CA ILE A 54 9.89 -2.58 -7.50
C ILE A 54 9.44 -1.27 -6.83
N GLY A 55 10.06 -0.90 -5.71
CA GLY A 55 9.69 0.24 -4.90
C GLY A 55 10.11 1.57 -5.50
N ARG A 56 11.31 1.62 -6.10
CA ARG A 56 11.95 2.86 -6.57
C ARG A 56 11.83 3.12 -8.06
N VAL A 57 11.56 2.10 -8.85
CA VAL A 57 11.45 2.23 -10.32
C VAL A 57 10.06 1.83 -10.80
N ARG A 58 9.62 0.60 -10.54
CA ARG A 58 8.39 0.07 -11.14
C ARG A 58 7.13 0.74 -10.61
N ILE A 59 6.97 0.85 -9.29
CA ILE A 59 5.81 1.49 -8.67
C ILE A 59 5.69 2.96 -9.10
N PRO A 60 6.75 3.80 -8.98
CA PRO A 60 6.68 5.20 -9.43
C PRO A 60 6.31 5.35 -10.90
N LYS A 61 6.85 4.48 -11.78
CA LYS A 61 6.53 4.48 -13.21
C LYS A 61 5.07 4.12 -13.46
N LEU A 62 4.60 2.99 -12.92
CA LEU A 62 3.24 2.51 -13.11
C LEU A 62 2.20 3.48 -12.52
N LEU A 63 2.51 4.10 -11.38
CA LEU A 63 1.62 5.06 -10.74
C LEU A 63 1.42 6.30 -11.61
N GLN A 64 2.51 6.89 -12.12
CA GLN A 64 2.43 8.03 -13.03
C GLN A 64 1.75 7.67 -14.37
N GLN A 65 1.99 6.46 -14.89
CA GLN A 65 1.31 5.98 -16.10
C GLN A 65 -0.20 5.82 -15.88
N PHE A 66 -0.59 5.26 -14.74
CA PHE A 66 -2.00 5.06 -14.38
C PHE A 66 -2.73 6.40 -14.18
N THR A 67 -2.12 7.33 -13.45
CA THR A 67 -2.76 8.62 -13.13
C THR A 67 -2.65 9.64 -14.27
N GLY A 68 -1.67 9.48 -15.16
CA GLY A 68 -1.31 10.49 -16.16
C GLY A 68 -0.77 11.77 -15.53
N LYS A 69 -0.26 11.71 -14.29
CA LYS A 69 0.26 12.86 -13.53
C LYS A 69 1.76 12.72 -13.29
N LYS A 70 2.46 13.84 -13.24
CA LYS A 70 3.81 13.88 -12.67
C LYS A 70 3.70 13.90 -11.15
N LEU A 71 4.34 12.94 -10.48
CA LEU A 71 4.32 12.80 -9.02
C LEU A 71 5.73 12.95 -8.45
N ASN A 72 5.83 13.47 -7.23
CA ASN A 72 7.08 13.61 -6.52
C ASN A 72 7.26 12.45 -5.56
N PHE A 73 8.39 11.74 -5.63
CA PHE A 73 8.62 10.55 -4.82
C PHE A 73 9.73 10.77 -3.80
N THR A 74 9.43 10.50 -2.53
CA THR A 74 10.40 10.46 -1.44
C THR A 74 10.60 9.01 -1.02
N PHE A 75 11.85 8.58 -0.84
CA PHE A 75 12.19 7.20 -0.48
C PHE A 75 12.87 7.16 0.89
N VAL A 76 12.35 6.34 1.80
CA VAL A 76 12.95 6.13 3.13
C VAL A 76 13.12 4.64 3.39
N SER A 77 14.36 4.22 3.68
CA SER A 77 14.72 2.81 3.90
C SER A 77 15.15 2.50 5.32
N GLY A 78 15.02 1.23 5.69
CA GLY A 78 15.38 0.75 7.02
C GLY A 78 14.45 1.28 8.11
N LEU A 79 14.70 0.91 9.36
CA LEU A 79 13.93 1.36 10.52
C LEU A 79 14.40 2.71 11.09
N SER A 80 15.14 3.50 10.31
CA SER A 80 15.62 4.81 10.72
C SER A 80 14.45 5.75 11.07
N GLU A 81 14.77 6.77 11.86
CA GLU A 81 13.84 7.84 12.18
C GLU A 81 13.31 8.48 10.88
N MET A 82 12.02 8.78 10.90
CA MET A 82 11.39 9.51 9.80
C MET A 82 11.93 10.94 9.82
N PRO A 83 12.22 11.56 8.67
CA PRO A 83 12.59 12.97 8.61
C PRO A 83 11.59 13.83 9.40
N GLU A 84 12.07 14.77 10.21
CA GLU A 84 11.22 15.67 11.01
C GLU A 84 10.20 16.42 10.15
N GLU A 85 10.60 16.75 8.92
CA GLU A 85 9.71 17.19 7.86
C GLU A 85 8.88 16.02 7.34
N THR A 86 7.80 15.68 8.05
CA THR A 86 6.70 14.96 7.41
C THR A 86 6.06 15.90 6.41
N GLN A 87 6.63 15.97 5.20
CA GLN A 87 6.01 16.64 4.06
C GLN A 87 4.55 16.19 3.97
N ASN A 88 3.68 17.10 3.53
CA ASN A 88 2.27 16.80 3.36
C ASN A 88 2.13 15.82 2.18
N PHE A 89 2.29 14.52 2.47
CA PHE A 89 2.19 13.44 1.50
C PHE A 89 0.72 13.21 1.15
N ALA A 90 0.43 13.09 -0.13
CA ALA A 90 -0.89 12.70 -0.61
C ALA A 90 -1.14 11.19 -0.45
N LEU A 91 -0.05 10.40 -0.46
CA LEU A 91 -0.10 8.95 -0.30
C LEU A 91 1.21 8.40 0.27
N VAL A 92 1.11 7.43 1.16
CA VAL A 92 2.23 6.63 1.66
C VAL A 92 2.10 5.20 1.14
N ILE A 93 3.17 4.67 0.55
CA ILE A 93 3.24 3.31 0.04
C ILE A 93 4.31 2.53 0.81
N GLN A 94 3.85 1.63 1.67
CA GLN A 94 4.69 0.76 2.47
C GLN A 94 5.14 -0.48 1.66
N CYS A 95 6.40 -0.88 1.78
CA CYS A 95 6.86 -2.15 1.21
C CYS A 95 6.20 -3.34 1.92
N GLY A 96 6.41 -4.56 1.43
CA GLY A 96 5.82 -5.76 2.03
C GLY A 96 6.19 -5.99 3.51
N GLY A 97 7.28 -5.42 4.00
CA GLY A 97 7.73 -5.61 5.39
C GLY A 97 8.22 -7.04 5.67
N CYS A 98 8.85 -7.69 4.69
CA CYS A 98 9.30 -9.08 4.77
C CYS A 98 10.30 -9.31 5.92
N MET A 99 11.21 -8.36 6.14
CA MET A 99 12.28 -8.45 7.14
C MET A 99 11.90 -7.88 8.53
N VAL A 100 10.65 -7.44 8.73
CA VAL A 100 10.23 -6.81 10.00
C VAL A 100 8.99 -7.49 10.59
N THR A 101 8.79 -7.30 11.89
CA THR A 101 7.60 -7.80 12.60
C THR A 101 6.35 -7.02 12.22
N ARG A 102 5.17 -7.63 12.42
CA ARG A 102 3.87 -6.94 12.26
C ARG A 102 3.80 -5.67 13.11
N LYS A 103 4.26 -5.75 14.37
CA LYS A 103 4.28 -4.61 15.30
C LYS A 103 5.14 -3.45 14.76
N GLN A 104 6.35 -3.73 14.29
CA GLN A 104 7.22 -2.70 13.70
C GLN A 104 6.59 -2.07 12.45
N LEU A 105 6.00 -2.88 11.56
CA LEU A 105 5.35 -2.40 10.35
C LEU A 105 4.16 -1.48 10.66
N LEU A 106 3.29 -1.90 11.59
CA LEU A 106 2.13 -1.12 12.01
C LEU A 106 2.55 0.19 12.68
N ASN A 107 3.51 0.14 13.61
CA ASN A 107 4.01 1.34 14.28
C ASN A 107 4.54 2.38 13.28
N ARG A 108 5.20 1.91 12.21
CA ARG A 108 5.77 2.78 11.18
C ARG A 108 4.71 3.53 10.38
N ILE A 109 3.58 2.89 10.07
CA ILE A 109 2.50 3.52 9.30
C ILE A 109 1.50 4.30 10.17
N GLN A 110 1.46 4.02 11.48
CA GLN A 110 0.46 4.59 12.39
C GLN A 110 0.52 6.12 12.46
N SER A 111 1.72 6.72 12.42
CA SER A 111 1.88 8.17 12.47
C SER A 111 1.21 8.88 11.28
N PHE A 112 1.26 8.28 10.09
CA PHE A 112 0.61 8.80 8.88
C PHE A 112 -0.90 8.62 8.94
N ILE A 113 -1.36 7.43 9.36
CA ILE A 113 -2.79 7.14 9.53
C ILE A 113 -3.43 8.12 10.52
N ASN A 114 -2.77 8.39 11.65
CA ASN A 114 -3.27 9.32 12.66
C ASN A 114 -3.34 10.78 12.15
N LYS A 115 -2.49 11.15 11.19
CA LYS A 115 -2.50 12.46 10.52
C LYS A 115 -3.51 12.51 9.36
N GLY A 116 -4.27 11.44 9.11
CA GLY A 116 -5.22 11.34 8.00
C GLY A 116 -4.57 11.15 6.64
N ILE A 117 -3.27 10.84 6.58
CA ILE A 117 -2.56 10.59 5.33
C ILE A 117 -2.89 9.16 4.86
N PRO A 118 -3.40 8.98 3.63
CA PRO A 118 -3.69 7.66 3.09
C PRO A 118 -2.45 6.77 3.04
N VAL A 119 -2.59 5.52 3.49
CA VAL A 119 -1.52 4.52 3.46
C VAL A 119 -1.96 3.29 2.70
N THR A 120 -1.12 2.81 1.79
CA THR A 120 -1.27 1.51 1.14
C THR A 120 0.06 0.74 1.14
N ASN A 121 0.13 -0.37 0.41
CA ASN A 121 1.37 -1.12 0.25
C ASN A 121 1.67 -1.48 -1.22
N TYR A 122 2.84 -2.06 -1.46
CA TYR A 122 3.27 -2.45 -2.82
C TYR A 122 2.27 -3.39 -3.49
N GLY A 123 1.80 -4.41 -2.78
CA GLY A 123 0.87 -5.40 -3.31
C GLY A 123 -0.46 -4.78 -3.75
N MET A 124 -1.04 -3.95 -2.89
CA MET A 124 -2.29 -3.23 -3.18
C MET A 124 -2.13 -2.22 -4.30
N THR A 125 -1.04 -1.45 -4.30
CA THR A 125 -0.74 -0.47 -5.35
C THR A 125 -0.64 -1.15 -6.71
N LEU A 126 0.16 -2.22 -6.79
CA LEU A 126 0.34 -2.98 -8.02
C LEU A 126 -0.97 -3.63 -8.48
N ALA A 127 -1.77 -4.17 -7.55
CA ALA A 127 -3.07 -4.73 -7.91
C ALA A 127 -4.02 -3.66 -8.47
N TYR A 128 -3.97 -2.44 -7.91
CA TYR A 128 -4.83 -1.32 -8.32
C TYR A 128 -4.47 -0.81 -9.71
N VAL A 129 -3.21 -0.45 -9.93
CA VAL A 129 -2.76 0.11 -11.23
C VAL A 129 -2.82 -0.90 -12.37
N ASN A 130 -2.83 -2.21 -12.08
CA ASN A 130 -3.02 -3.27 -13.08
C ASN A 130 -4.48 -3.73 -13.23
N GLY A 131 -5.44 -3.11 -12.55
CA GLY A 131 -6.87 -3.39 -12.71
C GLY A 131 -7.37 -4.71 -12.12
N ILE A 132 -6.60 -5.34 -11.21
CA ILE A 132 -6.98 -6.61 -10.56
C ILE A 132 -7.35 -6.47 -9.08
N PHE A 133 -7.32 -5.24 -8.53
CA PHE A 133 -7.51 -4.95 -7.12
C PHE A 133 -8.82 -5.49 -6.55
N GLU A 134 -9.96 -5.10 -7.13
CA GLU A 134 -11.30 -5.52 -6.66
C GLU A 134 -11.42 -7.04 -6.58
N ARG A 135 -10.99 -7.73 -7.63
CA ARG A 135 -11.00 -9.19 -7.67
C ARG A 135 -10.08 -9.79 -6.61
N ALA A 136 -8.89 -9.23 -6.43
CA ALA A 136 -7.87 -9.78 -5.55
C ALA A 136 -8.20 -9.60 -4.07
N ILE A 137 -8.93 -8.54 -3.69
CA ILE A 137 -9.37 -8.32 -2.30
C ILE A 137 -10.69 -9.01 -1.97
N LYS A 138 -11.54 -9.28 -2.97
CA LYS A 138 -12.88 -9.88 -2.81
C LYS A 138 -12.93 -11.08 -1.86
N PRO A 139 -11.98 -12.05 -1.88
CA PRO A 139 -12.02 -13.19 -0.95
C PRO A 139 -11.89 -12.82 0.54
N PHE A 140 -11.42 -11.61 0.84
CA PHE A 140 -11.21 -11.10 2.19
C PHE A 140 -12.22 -10.02 2.59
N MET A 141 -13.01 -9.54 1.64
CA MET A 141 -14.12 -8.63 1.90
C MET A 141 -15.25 -9.47 2.50
N LYS A 142 -15.55 -9.21 3.77
CA LYS A 142 -16.65 -9.87 4.47
C LYS A 142 -17.96 -9.62 3.71
N ASN A 143 -18.70 -10.67 3.37
CA ASN A 143 -20.11 -10.53 3.08
C ASN A 143 -20.77 -10.03 4.37
N LYS A 144 -21.29 -8.80 4.35
CA LYS A 144 -21.94 -8.17 5.51
C LYS A 144 -23.05 -9.06 6.11
N ALA A 145 -23.62 -9.96 5.31
CA ALA A 145 -24.63 -10.95 5.69
C ALA A 145 -24.09 -12.09 6.59
N GLU A 146 -22.85 -12.54 6.45
CA GLU A 146 -22.31 -13.71 7.18
C GLU A 146 -21.86 -13.41 8.62
N LEU A 147 -21.69 -12.13 8.96
CA LEU A 147 -21.35 -11.71 10.33
C LEU A 147 -22.58 -11.54 11.19
N LEU A 148 -23.68 -11.08 10.61
CA LEU A 148 -24.96 -10.92 11.30
C LEU A 148 -25.62 -12.27 11.62
N SER A 149 -25.25 -13.35 10.92
CA SER A 149 -25.72 -14.70 11.18
C SER A 149 -24.87 -15.49 12.18
N LYS A 150 -23.76 -14.92 12.70
CA LYS A 150 -22.86 -15.57 13.66
C LYS A 150 -22.89 -14.92 15.06
N GLU A 151 -23.76 -13.93 15.25
CA GLU A 151 -24.01 -13.26 16.54
C GLU A 151 -25.42 -13.58 17.11
N GLN A 152 -26.10 -14.58 16.57
CA GLN A 152 -27.36 -15.13 17.10
C GLN A 152 -27.18 -16.57 17.58
#